data_AF-A0A803P9S3-F1
#
_entry.id   AF-A0A803P9S3-F1
#
_cell.length_a   1.000
_cell.length_b   1.000
_cell.length_c   1.000
_cell.angle_alpha   90.00
_cell.angle_beta   90.00
_cell.angle_gamma   90.00
#
_symmetry.space_group_name_H-M   'P 1'
#
loop_
_entity.id
_entity.type
_entity.pdbx_description
1 polymer ?
#
loop_
_entity_poly.entity_id
_entity_poly.type
_entity_poly.pdbx_seq_one_letter_code
_entity_poly.pdbx_strand_id
1 'polypeptide(L)'
;MYLKAIEIDVRIKYGQLLKGLNSFLHQKSKVSWIKNGDDNTAIFHASTKERRRSNSILSIEDQQGVRTDKADEISAAFLSFYQHLLGSKMEGRKKVNRGVMMLRPLVNKEQADLLLKEFSKDEVKKAIFAILGIKAPGPDGYTSCFFQDNWDLIGEDISEAVLSLLHTGQILKEINTTVLTLIPKCKCPNTKAYDTLDWDYLEEILYAFQFPEKFIKLIMICVRTPRFSLMFNGSSHGYFEGKRGLRQGDPMSPLLFVLGMEYLSRIMLKIGAKQEFKFHDRCAELKLNHLMFADDVILFCHGNYKSIYYMLQGLKLFSCSSGLQPNPNKFAIYCCGMEDSEMQRILDCSGFSKKEVPFKYLGIPICVKRISGKECMVLADKMTARIKIWSTRNLSLPGRAVLVNSVLMSIHSYWSQVIVLPKRTIRDIEAICRAYLWKGNQVSQGPGPIAWDHVCQPKAAGGIGLKRIAEWNIAAMTKYVWAIANKEDNLWIKWIHCVYIKGEDWWTYQAPPQAS
;
A
#
# COMPACT_ATOMS: atom_id res chain seq x y z
N MET A 1 -1.09 -0.42 -60.66
CA MET A 1 -1.56 0.92 -60.26
C MET A 1 -3.07 0.96 -59.99
N TYR A 2 -3.90 0.39 -60.87
CA TYR A 2 -5.37 0.36 -60.74
C TYR A 2 -5.91 -0.29 -59.44
N LEU A 3 -5.37 -1.44 -59.02
CA LEU A 3 -5.81 -2.13 -57.79
C LEU A 3 -5.53 -1.34 -56.50
N LYS A 4 -4.42 -0.58 -56.43
CA LYS A 4 -4.12 0.31 -55.30
C LYS A 4 -5.09 1.49 -55.23
N ALA A 5 -5.51 2.01 -56.38
CA ALA A 5 -6.50 3.09 -56.42
C ALA A 5 -7.87 2.60 -55.92
N ILE A 6 -8.29 1.38 -56.30
CA ILE A 6 -9.51 0.75 -55.79
C ILE A 6 -9.42 0.49 -54.29
N GLU A 7 -8.28 0.00 -53.78
CA GLU A 7 -8.10 -0.23 -52.34
C GLU A 7 -8.20 1.07 -51.54
N ILE A 8 -7.61 2.16 -52.03
CA ILE A 8 -7.69 3.48 -51.40
C ILE A 8 -9.12 3.99 -51.41
N ASP A 9 -9.84 3.89 -52.53
CA ASP A 9 -11.24 4.31 -52.64
C ASP A 9 -12.15 3.51 -51.67
N VAL A 10 -11.98 2.20 -51.60
CA VAL A 10 -12.73 1.33 -50.67
C VAL A 10 -12.42 1.67 -49.21
N ARG A 11 -11.17 1.97 -48.85
CA ARG A 11 -10.80 2.41 -47.48
C ARG A 11 -11.41 3.77 -47.13
N ILE A 12 -11.45 4.70 -48.09
CA ILE A 12 -12.08 6.01 -47.89
C ILE A 12 -13.60 5.84 -47.70
N LYS A 13 -14.26 5.04 -48.55
CA LYS A 13 -15.68 4.71 -48.43
C LYS A 13 -16.01 4.01 -47.11
N TYR A 14 -15.18 3.05 -46.70
CA TYR A 14 -15.33 2.37 -45.42
C TYR A 14 -15.17 3.34 -44.24
N GLY A 15 -14.17 4.24 -44.28
CA GLY A 15 -13.97 5.26 -43.27
C GLY A 15 -15.14 6.25 -43.16
N GLN A 16 -15.74 6.62 -44.29
CA GLN A 16 -16.94 7.47 -44.35
C GLN A 16 -18.17 6.74 -43.79
N LEU A 17 -18.40 5.49 -44.18
CA LEU A 17 -19.49 4.65 -43.66
C LEU A 17 -19.35 4.40 -42.15
N LEU A 18 -18.13 4.16 -41.67
CA LEU A 18 -17.84 3.98 -40.23
C LEU A 18 -18.07 5.27 -39.43
N LYS A 19 -17.68 6.42 -39.98
CA LYS A 19 -18.01 7.74 -39.40
C LYS A 19 -19.52 7.99 -39.37
N GLY A 20 -20.22 7.67 -40.46
CA GLY A 20 -21.68 7.77 -40.54
C GLY A 20 -22.39 6.87 -39.52
N LEU A 21 -21.96 5.60 -39.42
CA LEU A 21 -22.48 4.65 -38.44
C LEU A 21 -22.20 5.09 -37.00
N ASN A 22 -20.98 5.56 -36.70
CA ASN A 22 -20.63 6.08 -35.38
C ASN A 22 -21.44 7.35 -35.04
N SER A 23 -21.65 8.25 -36.00
CA SER A 23 -22.45 9.46 -35.80
C SER A 23 -23.93 9.14 -35.59
N PHE A 24 -24.47 8.19 -36.35
CA PHE A 24 -25.84 7.67 -36.18
C PHE A 24 -26.02 6.97 -34.83
N LEU A 25 -25.08 6.11 -34.42
CA LEU A 25 -25.08 5.44 -33.12
C LEU A 25 -24.92 6.44 -31.97
N HIS A 26 -24.09 7.48 -32.15
CA HIS A 26 -23.93 8.56 -31.19
C HIS A 26 -25.24 9.35 -31.01
N GLN A 27 -25.92 9.71 -32.11
CA GLN A 27 -27.21 10.38 -32.12
C GLN A 27 -28.32 9.53 -31.48
N LYS A 28 -28.29 8.21 -31.72
CA LYS A 28 -29.20 7.23 -31.10
C LYS A 28 -28.91 7.01 -29.61
N SER A 29 -27.66 7.24 -29.17
CA SER A 29 -27.21 7.03 -27.77
C SER A 29 -27.48 8.21 -26.81
N LYS A 30 -27.77 9.41 -27.32
CA LYS A 30 -28.08 10.63 -26.54
C LYS A 30 -27.10 10.96 -25.39
N VAL A 31 -25.81 10.66 -25.53
CA VAL A 31 -24.81 10.86 -24.47
C VAL A 31 -24.17 12.26 -24.57
N SER A 32 -24.73 13.24 -23.87
CA SER A 32 -24.18 14.61 -23.73
C SER A 32 -23.29 14.80 -22.49
N TRP A 33 -23.31 13.84 -21.55
CA TRP A 33 -22.69 13.94 -20.23
C TRP A 33 -21.16 14.10 -20.24
N ILE A 34 -20.46 13.44 -21.19
CA ILE A 34 -18.98 13.41 -21.22
C ILE A 34 -18.37 14.80 -21.47
N LYS A 35 -19.07 15.68 -22.18
CA LYS A 35 -18.57 17.01 -22.51
C LYS A 35 -18.96 18.07 -21.46
N ASN A 36 -20.12 17.90 -20.82
CA ASN A 36 -20.69 18.91 -19.93
C ASN A 36 -20.40 18.69 -18.44
N GLY A 37 -19.87 17.52 -18.06
CA GLY A 37 -19.54 17.19 -16.66
C GLY A 37 -18.19 17.75 -16.18
N ASP A 38 -17.25 17.98 -17.08
CA ASP A 38 -15.86 18.37 -16.77
C ASP A 38 -15.58 19.89 -16.89
N ASP A 39 -16.55 20.69 -17.36
CA ASP A 39 -16.45 22.15 -17.45
C ASP A 39 -16.81 22.86 -16.13
N ASN A 40 -16.39 24.13 -15.98
CA ASN A 40 -16.69 25.02 -14.84
C ASN A 40 -18.20 25.35 -14.73
N THR A 41 -18.99 24.34 -14.37
CA THR A 41 -20.46 24.37 -14.37
C THR A 41 -21.00 24.48 -12.94
N ALA A 42 -22.26 24.89 -12.81
CA ALA A 42 -22.97 24.84 -11.53
C ALA A 42 -22.97 23.43 -10.90
N ILE A 43 -22.94 22.38 -11.72
CA ILE A 43 -22.86 20.97 -11.28
C ILE A 43 -21.47 20.67 -10.69
N PHE A 44 -20.39 21.15 -11.31
CA PHE A 44 -19.04 21.03 -10.76
C PHE A 44 -18.91 21.72 -9.38
N HIS A 45 -19.46 22.93 -9.26
CA HIS A 45 -19.51 23.64 -7.98
C HIS A 45 -20.41 22.94 -6.94
N ALA A 46 -21.55 22.40 -7.35
CA ALA A 46 -22.44 21.63 -6.47
C ALA A 46 -21.77 20.35 -5.98
N SER A 47 -21.08 19.60 -6.85
CA SER A 47 -20.27 18.43 -6.51
C SER A 47 -19.14 18.79 -5.54
N THR A 48 -18.47 19.93 -5.75
CA THR A 48 -17.43 20.44 -4.84
C THR A 48 -18.02 20.80 -3.47
N LYS A 49 -19.17 21.47 -3.42
CA LYS A 49 -19.89 21.79 -2.18
C LYS A 49 -20.35 20.53 -1.44
N GLU A 50 -20.89 19.55 -2.15
CA GLU A 50 -21.29 18.26 -1.58
C GLU A 50 -20.08 17.52 -1.01
N ARG A 51 -18.96 17.45 -1.74
CA ARG A 51 -17.73 16.85 -1.25
C ARG A 51 -17.19 17.56 -0.01
N ARG A 52 -17.23 18.90 0.02
CA ARG A 52 -16.87 19.68 1.22
C ARG A 52 -17.76 19.31 2.40
N ARG A 53 -19.09 19.27 2.21
CA ARG A 53 -20.06 18.87 3.24
C ARG A 53 -19.80 17.46 3.76
N SER A 54 -19.57 16.50 2.87
CA SER A 54 -19.30 15.09 3.24
C SER A 54 -17.95 14.89 3.94
N ASN A 55 -16.97 15.76 3.68
CA ASN A 55 -15.65 15.70 4.32
C ASN A 55 -15.54 16.58 5.57
N SER A 56 -16.55 17.41 5.86
CA SER A 56 -16.55 18.28 7.04
C SER A 56 -16.86 17.46 8.28
N ILE A 57 -16.07 17.67 9.33
CA ILE A 57 -16.32 17.07 10.63
C ILE A 57 -17.22 18.02 11.41
N LEU A 58 -18.46 17.58 11.66
CA LEU A 58 -19.50 18.38 12.34
C LEU A 58 -19.56 18.11 13.85
N SER A 59 -19.20 16.91 14.28
CA SER A 59 -19.17 16.54 15.69
C SER A 59 -18.19 15.41 15.93
N ILE A 60 -17.63 15.35 17.12
CA ILE A 60 -16.82 14.22 17.61
C ILE A 60 -17.46 13.64 18.87
N GLU A 61 -17.06 12.42 19.19
CA GLU A 61 -17.39 11.73 20.43
C GLU A 61 -16.06 11.34 21.07
N ASP A 62 -15.88 11.65 22.35
CA ASP A 62 -14.67 11.31 23.10
C ASP A 62 -14.67 9.85 23.57
N GLN A 63 -13.64 9.44 24.32
CA GLN A 63 -13.52 8.07 24.83
C GLN A 63 -14.53 7.73 25.92
N GLN A 64 -15.19 8.73 26.49
CA GLN A 64 -16.19 8.64 27.55
C GLN A 64 -17.62 8.68 26.97
N GLY A 65 -17.76 8.78 25.64
CA GLY A 65 -19.05 8.85 24.95
C GLY A 65 -19.68 10.26 24.95
N VAL A 66 -18.94 11.28 25.36
CA VAL A 66 -19.42 12.66 25.36
C VAL A 66 -19.27 13.23 23.95
N ARG A 67 -20.39 13.73 23.41
CA ARG A 67 -20.45 14.30 22.07
C ARG A 67 -20.29 15.81 22.12
N THR A 68 -19.44 16.33 21.24
CA THR A 68 -19.21 17.76 21.06
C THR A 68 -19.39 18.15 19.60
N ASP A 69 -20.09 19.26 19.36
CA ASP A 69 -20.39 19.83 18.05
C ASP A 69 -19.78 21.23 17.83
N LYS A 70 -19.18 21.83 18.87
CA LYS A 70 -18.49 23.13 18.75
C LYS A 70 -17.13 22.97 18.07
N ALA A 71 -16.91 23.76 17.02
CA ALA A 71 -15.69 23.69 16.20
C ALA A 71 -14.39 23.87 17.00
N ASP A 72 -14.35 24.81 17.95
CA ASP A 72 -13.15 25.08 18.76
C ASP A 72 -12.85 23.93 19.73
N GLU A 73 -13.87 23.37 20.37
CA GLU A 73 -13.72 22.22 21.26
C GLU A 73 -13.29 20.96 20.48
N ILE A 74 -13.83 20.76 19.27
CA ILE A 74 -13.40 19.68 18.36
C ILE A 74 -11.93 19.83 17.99
N SER A 75 -11.52 21.03 17.58
CA SER A 75 -10.15 21.33 17.19
C SER A 75 -9.18 21.13 18.37
N ALA A 76 -9.54 21.62 19.55
CA ALA A 76 -8.77 21.45 20.78
C ALA A 76 -8.63 19.97 21.19
N ALA A 77 -9.69 19.17 21.06
CA ALA A 77 -9.65 17.74 21.33
C ALA A 77 -8.69 17.00 20.40
N PHE A 78 -8.73 17.28 19.09
CA PHE A 78 -7.77 16.72 18.14
C PHE A 78 -6.33 17.18 18.41
N LEU A 79 -6.13 18.46 18.70
CA LEU A 79 -4.81 18.99 19.05
C LEU A 79 -4.25 18.30 20.29
N SER A 80 -5.03 18.18 21.36
CA SER A 80 -4.64 17.48 22.58
C SER A 80 -4.29 16.01 22.30
N PHE A 81 -5.10 15.32 21.51
CA PHE A 81 -4.84 13.94 21.11
C PHE A 81 -3.51 13.80 20.36
N TYR A 82 -3.26 14.60 19.31
CA TYR A 82 -2.02 14.51 18.53
C TYR A 82 -0.81 15.03 19.28
N GLN A 83 -0.97 16.02 20.16
CA GLN A 83 0.09 16.48 21.04
C GLN A 83 0.49 15.38 22.03
N HIS A 84 -0.45 14.62 22.58
CA HIS A 84 -0.12 13.46 23.42
C HIS A 84 0.50 12.33 22.60
N LEU A 85 -0.04 12.05 21.41
CA LEU A 85 0.43 10.98 20.54
C LEU A 85 1.83 11.24 19.99
N LEU A 86 2.14 12.44 19.51
CA LEU A 86 3.41 12.76 18.85
C LEU A 86 4.37 13.52 19.77
N GLY A 87 3.87 14.22 20.79
CA GLY A 87 4.66 15.06 21.70
C GLY A 87 5.10 14.38 23.01
N SER A 88 4.93 13.06 23.12
CA SER A 88 5.44 12.26 24.24
C SER A 88 6.71 11.49 23.87
N LYS A 89 7.57 11.25 24.86
CA LYS A 89 8.83 10.50 24.73
C LYS A 89 8.75 9.22 25.56
N MET A 90 9.39 8.15 25.12
CA MET A 90 9.46 6.91 25.90
C MET A 90 10.50 7.02 27.02
N GLU A 91 10.08 6.82 28.26
CA GLU A 91 10.98 6.71 29.41
C GLU A 91 11.50 5.27 29.57
N GLY A 92 12.73 5.12 30.08
CA GLY A 92 13.31 3.79 30.37
C GLY A 92 13.59 2.89 29.14
N ARG A 93 13.73 3.48 27.95
CA ARG A 93 14.03 2.77 26.70
C ARG A 93 15.33 1.96 26.79
N LYS A 94 15.33 0.73 26.28
CA LYS A 94 16.53 -0.11 26.16
C LYS A 94 17.37 0.30 24.95
N LYS A 95 18.67 0.54 25.13
CA LYS A 95 19.58 0.87 24.02
C LYS A 95 19.65 -0.25 22.96
N VAL A 96 19.95 0.15 21.73
CA VAL A 96 20.21 -0.80 20.62
C VAL A 96 21.41 -1.68 20.96
N ASN A 97 21.26 -2.99 20.77
CA ASN A 97 22.33 -3.95 21.00
C ASN A 97 23.27 -4.01 19.77
N ARG A 98 24.49 -3.48 19.91
CA ARG A 98 25.49 -3.48 18.83
C ARG A 98 25.83 -4.88 18.30
N GLY A 99 25.88 -5.89 19.18
CA GLY A 99 26.16 -7.27 18.77
C GLY A 99 25.06 -7.86 17.88
N VAL A 100 23.81 -7.43 18.04
CA VAL A 100 22.71 -7.80 17.12
C VAL A 100 22.89 -7.11 15.78
N MET A 101 23.36 -5.86 15.78
CA MET A 101 23.61 -5.12 14.55
C MET A 101 24.72 -5.75 13.70
N MET A 102 25.73 -6.39 14.29
CA MET A 102 26.79 -7.05 13.51
C MET A 102 26.36 -8.33 12.76
N LEU A 103 25.13 -8.82 12.95
CA LEU A 103 24.65 -10.08 12.34
C LEU A 103 24.41 -10.00 10.83
N ARG A 104 24.41 -8.80 10.25
CA ARG A 104 24.20 -8.55 8.83
C ARG A 104 25.07 -7.38 8.38
N PRO A 105 25.28 -7.20 7.06
CA PRO A 105 26.09 -6.10 6.55
C PRO A 105 25.67 -4.74 7.12
N LEU A 106 26.68 -3.91 7.37
CA LEU A 106 26.57 -2.50 7.74
C LEU A 106 27.04 -1.64 6.55
N VAL A 107 26.89 -0.32 6.66
CA VAL A 107 27.37 0.60 5.64
C VAL A 107 28.89 0.44 5.48
N ASN A 108 29.33 0.12 4.27
CA ASN A 108 30.75 -0.01 3.97
C ASN A 108 31.39 1.37 3.69
N LYS A 109 32.72 1.42 3.59
CA LYS A 109 33.44 2.68 3.38
C LYS A 109 33.05 3.39 2.09
N GLU A 110 32.92 2.67 0.97
CA GLU A 110 32.54 3.26 -0.32
C GLU A 110 31.14 3.90 -0.27
N GLN A 111 30.19 3.25 0.39
CA GLN A 111 28.85 3.77 0.63
C GLN A 111 28.89 5.00 1.55
N ALA A 112 29.68 4.95 2.62
CA ALA A 112 29.87 6.08 3.53
C ALA A 112 30.47 7.30 2.79
N ASP A 113 31.48 7.08 1.96
CA ASP A 113 32.11 8.12 1.14
C ASP A 113 31.12 8.70 0.10
N LEU A 114 30.26 7.86 -0.49
CA LEU A 114 29.20 8.31 -1.39
C LEU A 114 28.19 9.24 -0.68
N LEU A 115 27.81 8.92 0.54
CA LEU A 115 26.85 9.70 1.35
C LEU A 115 27.43 11.02 1.87
N LEU A 116 28.75 11.20 1.78
CA LEU A 116 29.46 12.43 2.15
C LEU A 116 29.78 13.33 0.95
N LYS A 117 29.45 12.93 -0.27
CA LYS A 117 29.63 13.78 -1.45
C LYS A 117 28.74 15.02 -1.37
N GLU A 118 29.21 16.10 -1.97
CA GLU A 118 28.43 17.32 -2.10
C GLU A 118 27.22 17.09 -3.00
N PHE A 119 26.09 17.70 -2.62
CA PHE A 119 24.86 17.65 -3.39
C PHE A 119 24.94 18.64 -4.56
N SER A 120 24.40 18.24 -5.70
CA SER A 120 24.39 19.05 -6.92
C SER A 120 23.01 19.66 -7.20
N LYS A 121 22.99 20.77 -7.95
CA LYS A 121 21.73 21.37 -8.45
C LYS A 121 20.91 20.39 -9.29
N ASP A 122 21.58 19.51 -10.04
CA ASP A 122 20.92 18.46 -10.83
C ASP A 122 20.18 17.44 -9.96
N GLU A 123 20.72 17.07 -8.80
CA GLU A 123 20.04 16.20 -7.84
C GLU A 123 18.81 16.87 -7.24
N VAL A 124 18.90 18.17 -6.93
CA VAL A 124 17.75 18.96 -6.47
C VAL A 124 16.64 18.98 -7.53
N LYS A 125 16.99 19.28 -8.79
CA LYS A 125 16.03 19.25 -9.90
C LYS A 125 15.39 17.87 -10.05
N LYS A 126 16.20 16.80 -10.06
CA LYS A 126 15.69 15.42 -10.14
C LYS A 126 14.73 15.10 -8.99
N ALA A 127 15.04 15.53 -7.77
CA ALA A 127 14.17 15.31 -6.61
C ALA A 127 12.81 16.01 -6.76
N ILE A 128 12.78 17.27 -7.23
CA ILE A 128 11.54 18.02 -7.48
C ILE A 128 10.72 17.40 -8.62
N PHE A 129 11.38 16.98 -9.70
CA PHE A 129 10.72 16.37 -10.87
C PHE A 129 10.24 14.93 -10.61
N ALA A 130 10.75 14.27 -9.57
CA ALA A 130 10.25 12.96 -9.13
C ALA A 130 8.88 13.06 -8.40
N ILE A 131 8.48 14.26 -7.97
CA ILE A 131 7.19 14.47 -7.31
C ILE A 131 6.08 14.50 -8.38
N LEU A 132 5.05 13.66 -8.25
CA LEU A 132 3.91 13.69 -9.16
C LEU A 132 3.21 15.06 -9.13
N GLY A 133 3.10 15.72 -10.29
CA GLY A 133 2.61 17.09 -10.43
C GLY A 133 1.26 17.39 -9.74
N ILE A 134 0.31 16.46 -9.84
CA ILE A 134 -1.08 16.60 -9.32
C ILE A 134 -1.25 16.21 -7.84
N LYS A 135 -0.17 16.13 -7.05
CA LYS A 135 -0.28 15.89 -5.61
C LYS A 135 -0.92 17.09 -4.89
N ALA A 136 -1.51 16.82 -3.74
CA ALA A 136 -2.14 17.86 -2.92
C ALA A 136 -1.10 18.95 -2.56
N PRO A 137 -1.45 20.23 -2.71
CA PRO A 137 -0.53 21.34 -2.46
C PRO A 137 -0.25 21.51 -0.96
N GLY A 138 0.81 22.25 -0.66
CA GLY A 138 1.08 22.76 0.68
C GLY A 138 0.12 23.90 1.08
N PRO A 139 0.38 24.56 2.21
CA PRO A 139 -0.41 25.71 2.67
C PRO A 139 -0.45 26.89 1.68
N ASP A 140 0.54 26.99 0.81
CA ASP A 140 0.65 28.00 -0.25
C ASP A 140 -0.30 27.78 -1.43
N GLY A 141 -0.91 26.60 -1.52
CA GLY A 141 -1.84 26.24 -2.59
C GLY A 141 -1.17 25.86 -3.92
N TYR A 142 0.17 25.90 -4.01
CA TYR A 142 0.89 25.49 -5.22
C TYR A 142 1.14 23.98 -5.24
N THR A 143 0.84 23.37 -6.38
CA THR A 143 1.14 21.96 -6.63
C THR A 143 2.55 21.80 -7.19
N SER A 144 3.06 20.58 -7.25
CA SER A 144 4.39 20.31 -7.83
C SER A 144 4.47 20.69 -9.32
N CYS A 145 3.35 20.76 -10.06
CA CYS A 145 3.33 21.30 -11.42
C CYS A 145 3.87 22.72 -11.49
N PHE A 146 3.54 23.58 -10.53
CA PHE A 146 4.02 24.97 -10.54
C PHE A 146 5.55 25.03 -10.57
N PHE A 147 6.21 24.24 -9.72
CA PHE A 147 7.67 24.20 -9.64
C PHE A 147 8.30 23.55 -10.87
N GLN A 148 7.65 22.54 -11.45
CA GLN A 148 8.14 21.84 -12.64
C GLN A 148 8.02 22.71 -13.89
N ASP A 149 6.86 23.35 -14.08
CA ASP A 149 6.54 24.15 -15.26
C ASP A 149 7.29 25.49 -15.27
N ASN A 150 7.60 26.05 -14.09
CA ASN A 150 8.31 27.32 -13.94
C ASN A 150 9.77 27.14 -13.51
N TRP A 151 10.33 25.93 -13.65
CA TRP A 151 11.70 25.64 -13.19
C TRP A 151 12.75 26.56 -13.81
N ASP A 152 12.55 27.00 -15.05
CA ASP A 152 13.48 27.92 -15.73
C ASP A 152 13.50 29.32 -15.08
N LEU A 153 12.45 29.70 -14.35
CA LEU A 153 12.35 30.98 -13.65
C LEU A 153 12.82 30.90 -12.19
N ILE A 154 12.43 29.84 -11.47
CA ILE A 154 12.64 29.73 -10.01
C ILE A 154 13.63 28.65 -9.59
N GLY A 155 14.08 27.81 -10.52
CA GLY A 155 14.86 26.60 -10.22
C GLY A 155 16.22 26.91 -9.62
N GLU A 156 16.81 28.06 -9.96
CA GLU A 156 18.09 28.49 -9.41
C GLU A 156 17.95 28.85 -7.92
N ASP A 157 17.02 29.73 -7.57
CA ASP A 157 16.73 30.15 -6.20
C ASP A 157 16.37 28.94 -5.31
N ILE A 158 15.54 28.04 -5.83
CA ILE A 158 15.15 26.81 -5.12
C ILE A 158 16.38 25.90 -4.90
N SER A 159 17.25 25.77 -5.89
CA SER A 159 18.45 24.94 -5.76
C SER A 159 19.42 25.51 -4.73
N GLU A 160 19.65 26.82 -4.74
CA GLU A 160 20.50 27.49 -3.76
C GLU A 160 19.94 27.39 -2.33
N ALA A 161 18.63 27.57 -2.17
CA ALA A 161 17.98 27.42 -0.87
C ALA A 161 18.13 25.98 -0.32
N VAL A 162 17.92 24.96 -1.16
CA VAL A 162 18.06 23.55 -0.76
C VAL A 162 19.51 23.21 -0.45
N LEU A 163 20.46 23.61 -1.28
CA LEU A 163 21.89 23.35 -1.05
C LEU A 163 22.41 24.08 0.19
N SER A 164 21.99 25.32 0.42
CA SER A 164 22.29 26.07 1.65
C SER A 164 21.78 25.33 2.89
N LEU A 165 20.55 24.79 2.85
CA LEU A 165 20.02 23.95 3.92
C LEU A 165 20.85 22.67 4.13
N LEU A 166 21.24 21.99 3.06
CA LEU A 166 22.03 20.75 3.14
C LEU A 166 23.46 21.00 3.66
N HIS A 167 24.01 22.20 3.47
CA HIS A 167 25.32 22.59 3.99
C HIS A 167 25.25 23.10 5.44
N THR A 168 24.26 23.93 5.77
CA THR A 168 24.14 24.59 7.08
C THR A 168 23.36 23.78 8.10
N GLY A 169 22.51 22.87 7.65
CA GLY A 169 21.54 22.15 8.49
C GLY A 169 20.39 23.02 9.01
N GLN A 170 20.17 24.21 8.43
CA GLN A 170 19.13 25.13 8.88
C GLN A 170 17.94 25.13 7.92
N ILE A 171 16.74 24.86 8.46
CA ILE A 171 15.49 24.87 7.71
C ILE A 171 14.67 26.10 8.11
N LEU A 172 14.17 26.85 7.12
CA LEU A 172 13.21 27.93 7.34
C LEU A 172 11.94 27.40 8.00
N LYS A 173 11.49 28.08 9.07
CA LYS A 173 10.40 27.59 9.94
C LYS A 173 9.09 27.43 9.19
N GLU A 174 8.83 28.34 8.25
CA GLU A 174 7.64 28.40 7.40
C GLU A 174 7.55 27.16 6.51
N ILE A 175 8.68 26.72 5.95
CA ILE A 175 8.79 25.53 5.10
C ILE A 175 8.76 24.25 5.94
N ASN A 176 9.20 24.32 7.20
CA ASN A 176 9.30 23.18 8.11
C ASN A 176 8.01 22.89 8.90
N THR A 177 6.89 23.46 8.50
CA THR A 177 5.58 23.22 9.13
C THR A 177 4.87 22.07 8.43
N THR A 178 4.51 21.03 9.20
CA THR A 178 3.75 19.87 8.73
C THR A 178 2.27 20.03 9.06
N VAL A 179 1.43 19.91 8.04
CA VAL A 179 -0.02 20.01 8.19
C VAL A 179 -0.62 18.62 8.42
N LEU A 180 -1.24 18.42 9.57
CA LEU A 180 -2.00 17.22 9.89
C LEU A 180 -3.38 17.29 9.24
N THR A 181 -3.63 16.42 8.27
CA THR A 181 -4.93 16.28 7.62
C THR A 181 -5.62 15.00 8.08
N LEU A 182 -6.87 15.12 8.53
CA LEU A 182 -7.66 13.98 9.00
C LEU A 182 -8.27 13.22 7.82
N ILE A 183 -7.91 11.95 7.67
CA ILE A 183 -8.42 11.08 6.60
C ILE A 183 -9.26 9.95 7.22
N PRO A 184 -10.55 9.81 6.88
CA PRO A 184 -11.39 8.71 7.37
C PRO A 184 -10.89 7.36 6.86
N LYS A 185 -10.51 6.44 7.76
CA LYS A 185 -10.03 5.09 7.38
C LYS A 185 -10.98 3.95 7.81
N CYS A 186 -11.69 4.10 8.93
CA CYS A 186 -12.71 3.16 9.46
C CYS A 186 -13.34 3.75 10.74
N LYS A 187 -14.41 3.12 11.26
CA LYS A 187 -15.12 3.58 12.47
C LYS A 187 -14.23 3.68 13.73
N CYS A 188 -13.15 2.90 13.82
CA CYS A 188 -12.19 2.96 14.94
C CYS A 188 -10.74 2.86 14.41
N PRO A 189 -10.04 3.97 14.17
CA PRO A 189 -8.67 3.96 13.69
C PRO A 189 -7.70 3.52 14.80
N ASN A 190 -6.83 2.58 14.48
CA ASN A 190 -5.76 2.12 15.36
C ASN A 190 -4.54 3.04 15.28
N THR A 191 -3.78 3.15 16.38
CA THR A 191 -2.45 3.79 16.43
C THR A 191 -1.57 3.25 15.31
N LYS A 192 -0.91 4.15 14.58
CA LYS A 192 -0.02 3.78 13.47
C LYS A 192 1.40 3.59 13.97
N ALA A 193 2.10 2.61 13.40
CA ALA A 193 3.49 2.35 13.76
C ALA A 193 4.41 3.54 13.43
N TYR A 194 4.14 4.24 12.31
CA TYR A 194 4.89 5.43 11.94
C TYR A 194 4.81 6.50 13.03
N ASP A 195 3.68 6.67 13.71
CA ASP A 195 3.46 7.77 14.66
C ASP A 195 4.13 7.51 16.03
N THR A 196 4.64 6.30 16.29
CA THR A 196 5.15 5.88 17.61
C THR A 196 6.62 5.53 17.65
N LEU A 197 7.31 5.52 16.51
CA LEU A 197 8.75 5.24 16.45
C LEU A 197 9.54 6.29 17.23
N ASP A 198 10.36 5.86 18.18
CA ASP A 198 11.18 6.76 19.00
C ASP A 198 12.35 7.36 18.21
N TRP A 199 12.57 8.68 18.34
CA TRP A 199 13.60 9.38 17.59
C TRP A 199 15.03 9.08 18.07
N ASP A 200 15.23 8.87 19.36
CA ASP A 200 16.55 8.51 19.90
C ASP A 200 16.92 7.09 19.48
N TYR A 201 15.93 6.19 19.44
CA TYR A 201 16.11 4.88 18.81
C TYR A 201 16.51 4.99 17.34
N LEU A 202 15.81 5.79 16.54
CA LEU A 202 16.13 5.94 15.12
C LEU A 202 17.56 6.46 14.92
N GLU A 203 17.95 7.48 15.70
CA GLU A 203 19.31 8.02 15.67
C GLU A 203 20.35 6.95 16.06
N GLU A 204 20.12 6.20 17.15
CA GLU A 204 20.99 5.09 17.55
C GLU A 204 21.10 4.02 16.47
N ILE A 205 20.01 3.70 15.77
CA ILE A 205 19.99 2.75 14.67
C ILE A 205 20.85 3.23 13.51
N LEU A 206 20.75 4.50 13.12
CA LEU A 206 21.57 5.08 12.05
C LEU A 206 23.06 5.02 12.39
N TYR A 207 23.44 5.35 13.63
CA TYR A 207 24.81 5.16 14.09
C TYR A 207 25.24 3.69 14.09
N ALA A 208 24.36 2.79 14.51
CA ALA A 208 24.67 1.36 14.56
C ALA A 208 24.78 0.73 13.16
N PHE A 209 24.13 1.32 12.15
CA PHE A 209 24.34 1.01 10.74
C PHE A 209 25.65 1.58 10.16
N GLN A 210 26.36 2.41 10.92
CA GLN A 210 27.60 3.08 10.50
C GLN A 210 27.39 4.13 9.41
N PHE A 211 26.23 4.80 9.38
CA PHE A 211 26.07 5.99 8.56
C PHE A 211 27.03 7.10 9.03
N PRO A 212 27.58 7.93 8.12
CA PRO A 212 28.42 9.05 8.50
C PRO A 212 27.69 10.05 9.39
N GLU A 213 28.35 10.55 10.44
CA GLU A 213 27.74 11.46 11.43
C GLU A 213 27.11 12.71 10.79
N LYS A 214 27.78 13.31 9.80
CA LYS A 214 27.23 14.47 9.07
C LYS A 214 25.89 14.14 8.40
N PHE A 215 25.80 12.97 7.77
CA PHE A 215 24.58 12.51 7.10
C PHE A 215 23.46 12.19 8.11
N ILE A 216 23.81 11.58 9.25
CA ILE A 216 22.86 11.33 10.35
C ILE A 216 22.28 12.65 10.85
N LYS A 217 23.11 13.68 11.07
CA LYS A 217 22.64 15.00 11.51
C LYS A 217 21.64 15.60 10.55
N LEU A 218 21.89 15.53 9.23
CA LEU A 218 20.95 16.01 8.21
C LEU A 218 19.59 15.28 8.29
N ILE A 219 19.60 13.96 8.38
CA ILE A 219 18.37 13.17 8.57
C ILE A 219 17.65 13.60 9.85
N MET A 220 18.36 13.69 10.96
CA MET A 220 17.76 13.99 12.26
C MET A 220 17.25 15.43 12.34
N ILE A 221 17.83 16.38 11.60
CA ILE A 221 17.23 17.71 11.42
C ILE A 221 15.85 17.58 10.78
N CYS A 222 15.72 16.86 9.65
CA CYS A 222 14.43 16.65 8.98
C CYS A 222 13.41 15.90 9.84
N VAL A 223 13.86 15.04 10.76
CA VAL A 223 12.99 14.26 11.66
C VAL A 223 12.55 15.07 12.88
N ARG A 224 13.47 15.79 13.55
CA ARG A 224 13.22 16.42 14.86
C ARG A 224 12.68 17.84 14.80
N THR A 225 13.00 18.58 13.75
CA THR A 225 12.67 20.01 13.66
C THR A 225 11.25 20.35 13.17
N PRO A 226 10.50 19.48 12.45
CA PRO A 226 9.16 19.83 11.98
C PRO A 226 8.19 20.18 13.12
N ARG A 227 7.40 21.23 12.91
CA ARG A 227 6.26 21.57 13.77
C ARG A 227 4.97 21.07 13.14
N PHE A 228 4.00 20.68 13.96
CA PHE A 228 2.71 20.19 13.48
C PHE A 228 1.61 21.23 13.70
N SER A 229 0.76 21.41 12.70
CA SER A 229 -0.48 22.19 12.79
C SER A 229 -1.65 21.33 12.28
N LEU A 230 -2.83 21.49 12.85
CA LEU A 230 -4.02 20.73 12.47
C LEU A 230 -4.81 21.45 11.37
N MET A 231 -5.03 20.79 10.23
CA MET A 231 -5.98 21.27 9.21
C MET A 231 -7.37 20.74 9.53
N PHE A 232 -8.24 21.62 9.99
CA PHE A 232 -9.63 21.31 10.35
C PHE A 232 -10.58 22.16 9.53
N ASN A 233 -11.47 21.51 8.77
CA ASN A 233 -12.49 22.14 7.92
C ASN A 233 -11.99 23.28 6.99
N GLY A 234 -10.71 23.24 6.59
CA GLY A 234 -10.10 24.21 5.67
C GLY A 234 -9.33 25.35 6.35
N SER A 235 -9.26 25.37 7.68
CA SER A 235 -8.43 26.29 8.46
C SER A 235 -7.35 25.53 9.25
N SER A 236 -6.19 26.19 9.44
CA SER A 236 -5.10 25.67 10.27
C SER A 236 -5.31 26.07 11.73
N HIS A 237 -5.15 25.13 12.64
CA HIS A 237 -5.34 25.33 14.08
C HIS A 237 -4.14 24.82 14.88
N GLY A 238 -3.67 25.66 15.79
CA GLY A 238 -2.63 25.32 16.77
C GLY A 238 -1.26 24.99 16.18
N TYR A 239 -0.27 24.94 17.07
CA TYR A 239 1.09 24.49 16.75
C TYR A 239 1.66 23.70 17.92
N PHE A 240 2.27 22.55 17.64
CA PHE A 240 3.02 21.80 18.64
C PHE A 240 4.26 21.15 18.02
N GLU A 241 5.23 20.83 18.88
CA GLU A 241 6.47 20.16 18.49
C GLU A 241 6.30 18.65 18.58
N GLY A 242 6.79 17.93 17.57
CA GLY A 242 6.92 16.49 17.66
C GLY A 242 8.03 16.09 18.63
N LYS A 243 7.90 14.90 19.22
CA LYS A 243 8.95 14.24 20.01
C LYS A 243 9.19 12.78 19.59
N ARG A 244 8.31 12.23 18.75
CA ARG A 244 8.42 10.89 18.17
C ARG A 244 7.63 10.79 16.87
N GLY A 245 7.84 9.70 16.16
CA GLY A 245 7.12 9.33 14.94
C GLY A 245 7.74 9.86 13.65
N LEU A 246 7.35 9.26 12.53
CA LEU A 246 7.77 9.59 11.18
C LEU A 246 6.59 10.14 10.37
N ARG A 247 6.86 11.10 9.50
CA ARG A 247 5.82 11.83 8.74
C ARG A 247 5.19 10.93 7.69
N GLN A 248 3.87 10.75 7.76
CA GLN A 248 3.13 10.04 6.71
C GLN A 248 2.99 10.92 5.46
N GLY A 249 3.49 10.43 4.32
CA GLY A 249 3.52 11.18 3.06
C GLY A 249 4.89 11.77 2.71
N ASP A 250 5.83 11.76 3.67
CA ASP A 250 7.24 12.11 3.44
C ASP A 250 7.96 10.96 2.69
N PRO A 251 8.65 11.23 1.57
CA PRO A 251 9.39 10.21 0.82
C PRO A 251 10.46 9.47 1.61
N MET A 252 11.08 10.11 2.62
CA MET A 252 12.14 9.47 3.42
C MET A 252 11.60 8.55 4.50
N SER A 253 10.42 8.86 5.05
CA SER A 253 9.85 8.16 6.21
C SER A 253 9.71 6.65 6.02
N PRO A 254 9.25 6.13 4.86
CA PRO A 254 9.21 4.68 4.63
C PRO A 254 10.58 4.00 4.73
N LEU A 255 11.64 4.60 4.20
CA LEU A 255 12.99 4.03 4.24
C LEU A 255 13.54 4.03 5.67
N LEU A 256 13.37 5.12 6.41
CA LEU A 256 13.75 5.21 7.81
C LEU A 256 13.00 4.19 8.67
N PHE A 257 11.71 3.98 8.39
CA PHE A 257 10.93 2.95 9.07
C PHE A 257 11.47 1.54 8.78
N VAL A 258 11.82 1.24 7.52
CA VAL A 258 12.45 -0.04 7.16
C VAL A 258 13.78 -0.25 7.88
N LEU A 259 14.63 0.77 7.98
CA LEU A 259 15.88 0.70 8.75
C LEU A 259 15.60 0.43 10.24
N GLY A 260 14.60 1.08 10.82
CA GLY A 260 14.15 0.81 12.18
C GLY A 260 13.65 -0.62 12.38
N MET A 261 12.92 -1.16 11.40
CA MET A 261 12.38 -2.53 11.43
C MET A 261 13.45 -3.60 11.15
N GLU A 262 14.53 -3.29 10.45
CA GLU A 262 15.63 -4.22 10.19
C GLU A 262 16.30 -4.71 11.50
N TYR A 263 16.26 -3.90 12.57
CA TYR A 263 16.69 -4.36 13.89
C TYR A 263 15.86 -5.52 14.41
N LEU A 264 14.53 -5.52 14.19
CA LEU A 264 13.68 -6.67 14.53
C LEU A 264 14.10 -7.90 13.75
N SER A 265 14.39 -7.76 12.46
CA SER A 265 14.88 -8.87 11.62
C SER A 265 16.17 -9.47 12.19
N ARG A 266 17.14 -8.62 12.59
CA ARG A 266 18.40 -9.05 13.21
C ARG A 266 18.20 -9.71 14.58
N ILE A 267 17.26 -9.22 15.40
CA ILE A 267 16.86 -9.89 16.65
C ILE A 267 16.31 -11.29 16.36
N MET A 268 15.45 -11.44 15.36
CA MET A 268 14.84 -12.72 15.00
C MET A 268 15.87 -13.72 14.44
N LEU A 269 16.92 -13.25 13.75
CA LEU A 269 18.05 -14.10 13.38
C LEU A 269 18.80 -14.63 14.61
N LYS A 270 19.04 -13.79 15.62
CA LYS A 270 19.67 -14.20 16.87
C LYS A 270 18.83 -15.22 17.63
N ILE A 271 17.50 -15.07 17.60
CA ILE A 271 16.56 -16.05 18.16
C ILE A 271 16.63 -17.38 17.40
N GLY A 272 16.65 -17.33 16.06
CA GLY A 272 16.76 -18.50 15.20
C GLY A 272 18.04 -19.31 15.41
N ALA A 273 19.10 -18.68 15.94
CA ALA A 273 20.38 -19.33 16.24
C ALA A 273 20.41 -20.02 17.63
N LYS A 274 19.37 -19.88 18.46
CA LYS A 274 19.31 -20.56 19.76
C LYS A 274 19.10 -22.07 19.58
N GLN A 275 19.82 -22.87 20.36
CA GLN A 275 19.79 -24.34 20.27
C GLN A 275 18.38 -24.94 20.47
N GLU A 276 17.58 -24.34 21.36
CA GLU A 276 16.22 -24.82 21.66
C GLU A 276 15.14 -24.23 20.74
N PHE A 277 15.50 -23.30 19.85
CA PHE A 277 14.57 -22.73 18.89
C PHE A 277 14.41 -23.67 17.71
N LYS A 278 13.17 -24.02 17.38
CA LYS A 278 12.84 -24.85 16.22
C LYS A 278 12.08 -24.03 15.19
N PHE A 279 12.52 -24.11 13.94
CA PHE A 279 11.86 -23.44 12.82
C PHE A 279 10.54 -24.11 12.48
N HIS A 280 9.63 -23.35 11.86
CA HIS A 280 8.43 -23.92 11.26
C HIS A 280 8.80 -24.95 10.18
N ASP A 281 7.88 -25.87 9.88
CA ASP A 281 8.07 -26.83 8.78
C ASP A 281 8.48 -26.12 7.48
N ARG A 282 9.44 -26.72 6.76
CA ARG A 282 10.05 -26.21 5.51
C ARG A 282 10.75 -24.84 5.61
N CYS A 283 11.04 -24.35 6.82
CA CYS A 283 11.69 -23.05 7.00
C CYS A 283 13.11 -23.15 7.60
N ALA A 284 13.52 -24.32 8.09
CA ALA A 284 14.78 -24.51 8.80
C ALA A 284 16.02 -24.26 7.93
N GLU A 285 16.02 -24.75 6.69
CA GLU A 285 17.18 -24.70 5.79
C GLU A 285 17.58 -23.26 5.43
N LEU A 286 16.59 -22.41 5.17
CA LEU A 286 16.80 -20.97 4.95
C LEU A 286 16.76 -20.14 6.25
N LYS A 287 16.66 -20.79 7.41
CA LYS A 287 16.54 -20.16 8.74
C LYS A 287 15.45 -19.09 8.80
N LEU A 288 14.30 -19.35 8.18
CA LEU A 288 13.18 -18.42 8.09
C LEU A 288 12.28 -18.53 9.31
N ASN A 289 12.06 -17.42 10.00
CA ASN A 289 11.16 -17.35 11.15
C ASN A 289 10.31 -16.07 11.19
N HIS A 290 10.45 -15.18 10.20
CA HIS A 290 9.67 -13.97 10.09
C HIS A 290 9.52 -13.49 8.64
N LEU A 291 8.43 -12.79 8.35
CA LEU A 291 8.18 -12.03 7.13
C LEU A 291 7.68 -10.64 7.53
N MET A 292 8.10 -9.61 6.80
CA MET A 292 7.83 -8.22 7.16
C MET A 292 7.50 -7.41 5.92
N PHE A 293 6.40 -6.65 5.98
CA PHE A 293 6.05 -5.65 4.99
C PHE A 293 5.63 -4.38 5.71
N ALA A 294 6.54 -3.40 5.76
CA ALA A 294 6.40 -2.24 6.65
C ALA A 294 6.06 -2.68 8.08
N ASP A 295 4.89 -2.31 8.61
CA ASP A 295 4.42 -2.66 9.96
C ASP A 295 3.69 -4.00 10.06
N ASP A 296 3.35 -4.64 8.93
CA ASP A 296 2.69 -5.94 8.90
C ASP A 296 3.73 -7.08 9.01
N VAL A 297 3.91 -7.59 10.23
CA VAL A 297 4.88 -8.65 10.57
C VAL A 297 4.17 -9.99 10.80
N ILE A 298 4.68 -11.05 10.18
CA ILE A 298 4.34 -12.44 10.51
C ILE A 298 5.56 -13.09 11.15
N LEU A 299 5.39 -13.67 12.32
CA LEU A 299 6.39 -14.53 12.96
C LEU A 299 5.90 -15.97 12.93
N PHE A 300 6.79 -16.92 12.63
CA PHE A 300 6.45 -18.34 12.56
C PHE A 300 7.61 -19.20 13.04
N CYS A 301 7.28 -20.20 13.85
CA CYS A 301 8.22 -21.17 14.39
C CYS A 301 7.52 -22.52 14.52
N HIS A 302 8.25 -23.52 15.02
CA HIS A 302 7.64 -24.79 15.39
C HIS A 302 6.63 -24.60 16.53
N GLY A 303 5.55 -25.38 16.51
CA GLY A 303 4.49 -25.34 17.53
C GLY A 303 4.92 -25.94 18.86
N ASN A 304 5.83 -25.27 19.57
CA ASN A 304 6.20 -25.62 20.95
C ASN A 304 6.35 -24.36 21.80
N TYR A 305 6.22 -24.50 23.12
CA TYR A 305 6.30 -23.38 24.04
C TYR A 305 7.62 -22.59 23.92
N LYS A 306 8.77 -23.28 23.87
CA LYS A 306 10.10 -22.65 23.91
C LYS A 306 10.36 -21.73 22.72
N SER A 307 10.03 -22.16 21.50
CA SER A 307 10.27 -21.36 20.28
C SER A 307 9.40 -20.11 20.26
N ILE A 308 8.12 -20.26 20.61
CA ILE A 308 7.17 -19.15 20.69
C ILE A 308 7.60 -18.17 21.79
N TYR A 309 8.01 -18.68 22.95
CA TYR A 309 8.49 -17.86 24.05
C TYR A 309 9.72 -17.02 23.66
N TYR A 310 10.69 -17.58 22.93
CA TYR A 310 11.81 -16.79 22.43
C TYR A 310 11.41 -15.71 21.44
N MET A 311 10.44 -15.98 20.55
CA MET A 311 9.91 -14.94 19.65
C MET A 311 9.28 -13.79 20.42
N LEU A 312 8.49 -14.09 21.44
CA LEU A 312 7.87 -13.09 22.32
C LEU A 312 8.92 -12.27 23.07
N GLN A 313 10.01 -12.89 23.54
CA GLN A 313 11.14 -12.18 24.14
C GLN A 313 11.81 -11.23 23.13
N GLY A 314 11.99 -11.66 21.88
CA GLY A 314 12.52 -10.83 20.81
C GLY A 314 11.66 -9.62 20.51
N LEU A 315 10.35 -9.84 20.37
CA LEU A 315 9.36 -8.78 20.21
C LEU A 315 9.42 -7.81 21.38
N LYS A 316 9.44 -8.31 22.62
CA LYS A 316 9.51 -7.46 23.81
C LYS A 316 10.80 -6.62 23.84
N LEU A 317 11.94 -7.21 23.50
CA LEU A 317 13.20 -6.49 23.37
C LEU A 317 13.11 -5.38 22.33
N PHE A 318 12.59 -5.69 21.13
CA PHE A 318 12.39 -4.72 20.07
C PHE A 318 11.48 -3.57 20.53
N SER A 319 10.31 -3.88 21.10
CA SER A 319 9.36 -2.90 21.60
C SER A 319 9.92 -2.01 22.71
N CYS A 320 10.73 -2.56 23.61
CA CYS A 320 11.45 -1.80 24.63
C CYS A 320 12.55 -0.90 24.07
N SER A 321 13.07 -1.21 22.89
CA SER A 321 14.13 -0.43 22.23
C SER A 321 13.62 0.62 21.25
N SER A 322 12.56 0.32 20.49
CA SER A 322 12.06 1.15 19.38
C SER A 322 10.86 2.02 19.71
N GLY A 323 10.17 1.74 20.82
CA GLY A 323 8.90 2.38 21.16
C GLY A 323 7.69 1.77 20.44
N LEU A 324 7.90 0.89 19.45
CA LEU A 324 6.81 0.24 18.72
C LEU A 324 6.20 -0.88 19.55
N GLN A 325 4.92 -0.76 19.86
CA GLN A 325 4.17 -1.79 20.57
C GLN A 325 3.27 -2.58 19.60
N PRO A 326 3.17 -3.91 19.76
CA PRO A 326 2.16 -4.69 19.06
C PRO A 326 0.76 -4.16 19.38
N ASN A 327 -0.09 -4.04 18.37
CA ASN A 327 -1.47 -3.65 18.59
C ASN A 327 -2.28 -4.85 19.12
N PRO A 328 -2.85 -4.80 20.35
CA PRO A 328 -3.53 -5.95 20.94
C PRO A 328 -4.75 -6.45 20.15
N ASN A 329 -5.43 -5.56 19.43
CA ASN A 329 -6.62 -5.91 18.65
C ASN A 329 -6.26 -6.61 17.33
N LYS A 330 -5.08 -6.30 16.78
CA LYS A 330 -4.59 -6.87 15.52
C LYS A 330 -3.71 -8.09 15.73
N PHE A 331 -2.90 -8.08 16.79
CA PHE A 331 -2.00 -9.18 17.10
C PHE A 331 -2.82 -10.40 17.48
N ALA A 332 -2.50 -11.54 16.88
CA ALA A 332 -3.21 -12.79 17.09
C ALA A 332 -2.25 -13.95 16.93
N ILE A 333 -2.47 -14.99 17.73
CA ILE A 333 -1.71 -16.23 17.67
C ILE A 333 -2.53 -17.26 16.90
N TYR A 334 -1.89 -17.89 15.91
CA TYR A 334 -2.46 -18.95 15.08
C TYR A 334 -1.62 -20.22 15.30
N CYS A 335 -2.25 -21.27 15.83
CA CYS A 335 -1.58 -22.55 16.09
C CYS A 335 -2.39 -23.71 15.49
N CYS A 336 -1.70 -24.73 15.01
CA CYS A 336 -2.30 -25.98 14.54
C CYS A 336 -1.49 -27.15 15.10
N GLY A 337 -2.17 -28.15 15.68
CA GLY A 337 -1.53 -29.36 16.19
C GLY A 337 -0.70 -29.18 17.47
N MET A 338 -0.97 -28.14 18.26
CA MET A 338 -0.37 -27.96 19.59
C MET A 338 -1.30 -28.50 20.68
N GLU A 339 -0.73 -28.98 21.79
CA GLU A 339 -1.50 -29.36 22.97
C GLU A 339 -2.16 -28.13 23.62
N ASP A 340 -3.39 -28.31 24.13
CA ASP A 340 -4.16 -27.21 24.72
C ASP A 340 -3.49 -26.64 25.98
N SER A 341 -2.75 -27.48 26.73
CA SER A 341 -1.98 -27.08 27.91
C SER A 341 -0.84 -26.09 27.57
N GLU A 342 -0.05 -26.40 26.54
CA GLU A 342 1.02 -25.52 26.05
C GLU A 342 0.45 -24.23 25.47
N MET A 343 -0.67 -24.35 24.75
CA MET A 343 -1.36 -23.21 24.17
C MET A 343 -1.87 -22.26 25.24
N GLN A 344 -2.52 -22.77 26.30
CA GLN A 344 -2.98 -21.94 27.41
C GLN A 344 -1.81 -21.20 28.08
N ARG A 345 -0.70 -21.91 28.32
CA ARG A 345 0.52 -21.32 28.88
C ARG A 345 1.07 -20.18 28.02
N ILE A 346 0.95 -20.28 26.69
CA ILE A 346 1.35 -19.20 25.76
C ILE A 346 0.41 -18.01 25.88
N LEU A 347 -0.90 -18.25 25.92
CA LEU A 347 -1.90 -17.18 26.06
C LEU A 347 -1.69 -16.43 27.39
N ASP A 348 -1.49 -17.16 28.48
CA ASP A 348 -1.25 -16.57 29.81
C ASP A 348 0.03 -15.73 29.85
N CYS A 349 1.11 -16.20 29.21
CA CYS A 349 2.38 -15.47 29.22
C CYS A 349 2.42 -14.28 28.25
N SER A 350 1.63 -14.32 27.18
CA SER A 350 1.64 -13.33 26.11
C SER A 350 0.58 -12.25 26.27
N GLY A 351 -0.54 -12.57 26.93
CA GLY A 351 -1.70 -11.70 27.04
C GLY A 351 -2.47 -11.51 25.73
N PHE A 352 -2.19 -12.33 24.70
CA PHE A 352 -2.83 -12.22 23.39
C PHE A 352 -3.94 -13.24 23.18
N SER A 353 -4.82 -12.98 22.22
CA SER A 353 -5.90 -13.89 21.84
C SER A 353 -5.46 -14.87 20.76
N LYS A 354 -5.91 -16.13 20.90
CA LYS A 354 -5.88 -17.13 19.82
C LYS A 354 -6.97 -16.76 18.80
N LYS A 355 -6.63 -16.82 17.51
CA LYS A 355 -7.61 -16.74 16.42
C LYS A 355 -7.49 -17.94 15.49
N GLU A 356 -8.57 -18.22 14.79
CA GLU A 356 -8.61 -19.27 13.77
C GLU A 356 -8.28 -18.73 12.39
N VAL A 357 -7.73 -19.60 11.56
CA VAL A 357 -7.56 -19.39 10.12
C VAL A 357 -8.92 -19.49 9.41
N PRO A 358 -9.15 -18.72 8.33
CA PRO A 358 -8.20 -17.88 7.63
C PRO A 358 -8.01 -16.49 8.26
N PHE A 359 -6.80 -15.95 8.12
CA PHE A 359 -6.52 -14.56 8.46
C PHE A 359 -6.07 -13.78 7.21
N LYS A 360 -6.21 -12.46 7.25
CA LYS A 360 -5.91 -11.61 6.10
C LYS A 360 -4.52 -11.01 6.25
N TYR A 361 -3.66 -11.21 5.25
CA TYR A 361 -2.34 -10.59 5.15
C TYR A 361 -2.20 -9.87 3.81
N LEU A 362 -1.80 -8.60 3.84
CA LEU A 362 -1.64 -7.73 2.65
C LEU A 362 -2.84 -7.71 1.70
N GLY A 363 -4.05 -7.94 2.21
CA GLY A 363 -5.26 -7.94 1.40
C GLY A 363 -5.78 -9.32 0.97
N ILE A 364 -5.01 -10.39 1.19
CA ILE A 364 -5.29 -11.76 0.74
C ILE A 364 -5.53 -12.67 1.98
N PRO A 365 -6.55 -13.54 1.96
CA PRO A 365 -6.76 -14.52 3.01
C PRO A 365 -5.70 -15.63 2.91
N ILE A 366 -5.01 -15.89 4.01
CA ILE A 366 -4.13 -17.05 4.21
C ILE A 366 -4.98 -18.17 4.81
N CYS A 367 -5.09 -19.27 4.07
CA CYS A 367 -5.89 -20.43 4.41
C CYS A 367 -4.98 -21.66 4.63
N VAL A 368 -5.41 -22.61 5.46
CA VAL A 368 -4.70 -23.90 5.66
C VAL A 368 -4.79 -24.79 4.42
N LYS A 369 -5.87 -24.67 3.67
CA LYS A 369 -6.13 -25.41 2.43
C LYS A 369 -6.20 -24.44 1.25
N ARG A 370 -6.33 -24.98 0.04
CA ARG A 370 -6.62 -24.20 -1.16
C ARG A 370 -7.79 -23.25 -0.92
N ILE A 371 -7.62 -22.00 -1.31
CA ILE A 371 -8.65 -20.95 -1.17
C ILE A 371 -9.96 -21.42 -1.82
N SER A 372 -11.04 -21.38 -1.05
CA SER A 372 -12.35 -21.79 -1.53
C SER A 372 -13.07 -20.63 -2.21
N GLY A 373 -14.17 -20.94 -2.92
CA GLY A 373 -15.02 -19.90 -3.49
C GLY A 373 -15.60 -18.96 -2.44
N LYS A 374 -15.76 -19.40 -1.18
CA LYS A 374 -16.34 -18.59 -0.09
C LYS A 374 -15.41 -17.45 0.30
N GLU A 375 -14.11 -17.67 0.46
CA GLU A 375 -13.17 -16.59 0.84
C GLU A 375 -13.03 -15.55 -0.28
N CYS A 376 -13.20 -15.98 -1.53
CA CYS A 376 -13.18 -15.10 -2.70
C CYS A 376 -14.46 -14.26 -2.89
N MET A 377 -15.55 -14.55 -2.18
CA MET A 377 -16.80 -13.77 -2.26
C MET A 377 -16.58 -12.29 -1.93
N VAL A 378 -15.58 -11.98 -1.10
CA VAL A 378 -15.21 -10.60 -0.76
C VAL A 378 -14.87 -9.77 -2.02
N LEU A 379 -14.35 -10.39 -3.09
CA LEU A 379 -14.12 -9.70 -4.35
C LEU A 379 -15.44 -9.31 -5.03
N ALA A 380 -16.38 -10.27 -5.10
CA ALA A 380 -17.71 -10.06 -5.64
C ALA A 380 -18.49 -9.00 -4.84
N ASP A 381 -18.41 -9.02 -3.51
CA ASP A 381 -19.07 -8.04 -2.64
C ASP A 381 -18.53 -6.63 -2.86
N LYS A 382 -17.21 -6.47 -3.00
CA LYS A 382 -16.59 -5.17 -3.31
C LYS A 382 -17.05 -4.62 -4.66
N MET A 383 -17.11 -5.47 -5.68
CA MET A 383 -17.60 -5.10 -7.01
C MET A 383 -19.07 -4.68 -6.94
N THR A 384 -19.88 -5.47 -6.25
CA THR A 384 -21.31 -5.23 -6.05
C THR A 384 -21.56 -3.92 -5.30
N ALA A 385 -20.80 -3.63 -4.25
CA ALA A 385 -20.89 -2.37 -3.51
C ALA A 385 -20.59 -1.15 -4.38
N ARG A 386 -19.59 -1.24 -5.28
CA ARG A 386 -19.30 -0.18 -6.26
C ARG A 386 -20.45 -0.01 -7.26
N ILE A 387 -20.96 -1.12 -7.79
CA ILE A 387 -22.07 -1.13 -8.74
C ILE A 387 -23.33 -0.48 -8.14
N LYS A 388 -23.68 -0.78 -6.88
CA LYS A 388 -24.81 -0.15 -6.18
C LYS A 388 -24.71 1.39 -6.15
N ILE A 389 -23.50 1.94 -6.07
CA ILE A 389 -23.28 3.39 -6.10
C ILE A 389 -23.37 3.93 -7.53
N TRP A 390 -22.97 3.16 -8.54
CA TRP A 390 -22.99 3.61 -9.93
C TRP A 390 -24.34 3.39 -10.62
N SER A 391 -25.15 2.44 -10.17
CA SER A 391 -26.48 2.17 -10.72
C SER A 391 -27.40 3.39 -10.57
N THR A 392 -27.17 4.24 -9.58
CA THR A 392 -27.93 5.49 -9.39
C THR A 392 -27.53 6.60 -10.38
N ARG A 393 -26.42 6.44 -11.12
CA ARG A 393 -25.83 7.47 -11.99
C ARG A 393 -26.21 7.37 -13.46
N ASN A 394 -27.13 6.46 -13.82
CA ASN A 394 -27.68 6.28 -15.19
C ASN A 394 -26.64 6.36 -16.32
N LEU A 395 -25.53 5.62 -16.16
CA LEU A 395 -24.39 5.69 -17.08
C LEU A 395 -24.65 5.01 -18.43
N SER A 396 -24.10 5.59 -19.50
CA SER A 396 -24.16 5.02 -20.85
C SER A 396 -23.43 3.68 -20.94
N LEU A 397 -23.72 2.87 -21.96
CA LEU A 397 -23.04 1.58 -22.18
C LEU A 397 -21.50 1.74 -22.31
N PRO A 398 -20.96 2.72 -23.08
CA PRO A 398 -19.53 2.98 -23.09
C PRO A 398 -18.97 3.41 -21.72
N GLY A 399 -19.70 4.25 -20.97
CA GLY A 399 -19.28 4.66 -19.63
C GLY A 399 -19.20 3.48 -18.66
N ARG A 400 -20.18 2.56 -18.73
CA ARG A 400 -20.16 1.31 -17.96
C ARG A 400 -19.00 0.41 -18.39
N ALA A 401 -18.73 0.27 -19.68
CA ALA A 401 -17.58 -0.50 -20.18
C ALA A 401 -16.25 0.04 -19.64
N VAL A 402 -16.08 1.36 -19.58
CA VAL A 402 -14.90 2.00 -18.98
C VAL A 402 -14.77 1.63 -17.51
N LEU A 403 -15.85 1.75 -16.72
CA LEU A 403 -15.82 1.40 -15.29
C LEU A 403 -15.59 -0.09 -15.04
N VAL A 404 -16.14 -0.97 -15.88
CA VAL A 404 -15.83 -2.41 -15.83
C VAL A 404 -14.33 -2.59 -16.02
N ASN A 405 -13.75 -2.01 -17.07
CA ASN A 405 -12.34 -2.23 -17.41
C ASN A 405 -11.34 -1.58 -16.44
N SER A 406 -11.60 -0.35 -15.99
CA SER A 406 -10.65 0.39 -15.14
C SER A 406 -10.82 0.10 -13.65
N VAL A 407 -12.05 -0.19 -13.19
CA VAL A 407 -12.34 -0.37 -11.76
C VAL A 407 -12.69 -1.81 -11.41
N LEU A 408 -13.70 -2.42 -12.04
CA LEU A 408 -14.09 -3.79 -11.65
C LEU A 408 -12.97 -4.79 -11.95
N MET A 409 -12.40 -4.72 -13.15
CA MET A 409 -11.29 -5.60 -13.54
C MET A 409 -10.03 -5.34 -12.70
N SER A 410 -9.81 -4.15 -12.13
CA SER A 410 -8.65 -3.93 -11.26
C SER A 410 -8.84 -4.53 -9.86
N ILE A 411 -10.07 -4.67 -9.35
CA ILE A 411 -10.37 -5.23 -8.01
C ILE A 411 -9.82 -6.66 -7.85
N HIS A 412 -10.05 -7.53 -8.83
CA HIS A 412 -9.57 -8.92 -8.81
C HIS A 412 -8.15 -9.09 -9.36
N SER A 413 -7.61 -8.09 -10.06
CA SER A 413 -6.29 -8.18 -10.72
C SER A 413 -5.17 -8.44 -9.71
N TYR A 414 -5.22 -7.82 -8.52
CA TYR A 414 -4.25 -8.07 -7.46
C TYR A 414 -4.28 -9.54 -6.99
N TRP A 415 -5.46 -10.12 -6.78
CA TRP A 415 -5.58 -11.53 -6.37
C TRP A 415 -5.17 -12.48 -7.50
N SER A 416 -5.54 -12.16 -8.74
CA SER A 416 -5.19 -12.94 -9.93
C SER A 416 -3.68 -12.97 -10.21
N GLN A 417 -2.93 -12.06 -9.61
CA GLN A 417 -1.48 -12.02 -9.68
C GLN A 417 -0.79 -12.81 -8.57
N VAL A 418 -1.51 -13.39 -7.61
CA VAL A 418 -0.93 -14.11 -6.47
C VAL A 418 -1.48 -15.54 -6.38
N ILE A 419 -2.74 -15.75 -6.74
CA ILE A 419 -3.42 -17.04 -6.67
C ILE A 419 -4.13 -17.37 -7.97
N VAL A 420 -4.27 -18.67 -8.25
CA VAL A 420 -5.20 -19.16 -9.27
C VAL A 420 -6.60 -19.19 -8.68
N LEU A 421 -7.47 -18.30 -9.16
CA LEU A 421 -8.83 -18.13 -8.66
C LEU A 421 -9.68 -19.38 -8.94
N PRO A 422 -10.56 -19.79 -8.01
CA PRO A 422 -11.51 -20.87 -8.27
C PRO A 422 -12.41 -20.56 -9.47
N LYS A 423 -12.66 -21.55 -10.33
CA LYS A 423 -13.53 -21.39 -11.53
C LYS A 423 -14.91 -20.83 -11.19
N ARG A 424 -15.46 -21.16 -10.02
CA ARG A 424 -16.73 -20.61 -9.52
C ARG A 424 -16.64 -19.09 -9.32
N THR A 425 -15.63 -18.62 -8.60
CA THR A 425 -15.39 -17.18 -8.37
C THR A 425 -15.23 -16.42 -9.68
N ILE A 426 -14.50 -16.97 -10.65
CA ILE A 426 -14.33 -16.34 -11.97
C ILE A 426 -15.70 -16.14 -12.65
N ARG A 427 -16.53 -17.19 -12.66
CA ARG A 427 -17.90 -17.10 -13.21
C ARG A 427 -18.76 -16.07 -12.49
N ASP A 428 -18.66 -16.00 -11.16
CA ASP A 428 -19.43 -15.04 -10.35
C ASP A 428 -19.01 -13.59 -10.66
N ILE A 429 -17.70 -13.32 -10.78
CA ILE A 429 -17.16 -12.00 -11.16
C ILE A 429 -17.62 -11.63 -12.59
N GLU A 430 -17.47 -12.54 -13.55
CA GLU A 430 -17.89 -12.30 -14.93
C GLU A 430 -19.40 -12.08 -15.05
N ALA A 431 -20.20 -12.76 -14.24
CA ALA A 431 -21.64 -12.54 -14.18
C ALA A 431 -21.98 -11.13 -13.66
N ILE A 432 -21.29 -10.65 -12.62
CA ILE A 432 -21.46 -9.29 -12.08
C ILE A 432 -21.06 -8.24 -13.12
N CYS A 433 -19.90 -8.40 -13.75
CA CYS A 433 -19.42 -7.49 -14.80
C CYS A 433 -20.39 -7.43 -15.98
N ARG A 434 -20.92 -8.59 -16.40
CA ARG A 434 -21.90 -8.71 -17.48
C ARG A 434 -23.24 -8.05 -17.11
N ALA A 435 -23.74 -8.31 -15.91
CA ALA A 435 -24.99 -7.72 -15.43
C ALA A 435 -24.90 -6.19 -15.42
N TYR A 436 -23.79 -5.66 -14.91
CA TYR A 436 -23.56 -4.22 -14.87
C TYR A 436 -23.41 -3.63 -16.27
N LEU A 437 -22.58 -4.24 -17.12
CA LEU A 437 -22.35 -3.78 -18.49
C LEU A 437 -23.66 -3.62 -19.26
N TRP A 438 -24.55 -4.62 -19.21
CA TRP A 438 -25.77 -4.61 -20.02
C TRP A 438 -26.94 -3.90 -19.35
N LYS A 439 -27.20 -4.17 -18.07
CA LYS A 439 -28.40 -3.71 -17.36
C LYS A 439 -28.15 -2.59 -16.35
N GLY A 440 -26.89 -2.28 -16.05
CA GLY A 440 -26.51 -1.16 -15.18
C GLY A 440 -26.68 -1.50 -13.70
N ASN A 441 -27.00 -2.76 -13.41
CA ASN A 441 -27.29 -3.28 -12.08
C ASN A 441 -26.42 -4.50 -11.77
N GLN A 442 -26.38 -4.85 -10.50
CA GLN A 442 -25.62 -5.98 -9.94
C GLN A 442 -26.11 -7.37 -10.41
N VAL A 443 -27.39 -7.49 -10.78
CA VAL A 443 -28.01 -8.74 -11.23
C VAL A 443 -28.73 -8.48 -12.55
N SER A 444 -28.62 -9.43 -13.47
CA SER A 444 -29.38 -9.45 -14.72
C SER A 444 -30.25 -10.70 -14.79
N GLN A 445 -31.50 -10.55 -15.21
CA GLN A 445 -32.31 -11.67 -15.67
C GLN A 445 -32.04 -11.90 -17.16
N GLY A 446 -31.50 -13.07 -17.51
CA GLY A 446 -31.17 -13.48 -18.86
C GLY A 446 -29.74 -13.16 -19.33
N PRO A 447 -29.26 -13.83 -20.40
CA PRO A 447 -27.97 -13.56 -21.00
C PRO A 447 -27.95 -12.16 -21.66
N GLY A 448 -26.77 -11.54 -21.70
CA GLY A 448 -26.59 -10.30 -22.44
C GLY A 448 -26.77 -10.50 -23.96
N PRO A 449 -26.91 -9.42 -24.74
CA PRO A 449 -27.14 -9.51 -26.19
C PRO A 449 -25.97 -10.16 -26.96
N ILE A 450 -24.77 -10.13 -26.38
CA ILE A 450 -23.54 -10.65 -26.97
C ILE A 450 -22.90 -11.63 -25.97
N ALA A 451 -22.41 -12.75 -26.48
CA ALA A 451 -21.65 -13.72 -25.68
C ALA A 451 -20.43 -13.06 -25.03
N TRP A 452 -20.17 -13.39 -23.77
CA TRP A 452 -19.09 -12.76 -23.00
C TRP A 452 -17.71 -12.91 -23.66
N ASP A 453 -17.45 -14.08 -24.25
CA ASP A 453 -16.20 -14.35 -24.97
C ASP A 453 -15.99 -13.42 -26.17
N HIS A 454 -17.06 -12.99 -26.84
CA HIS A 454 -16.99 -12.03 -27.93
C HIS A 454 -16.82 -10.59 -27.40
N VAL A 455 -17.47 -10.24 -26.29
CA VAL A 455 -17.26 -8.96 -25.60
C VAL A 455 -15.79 -8.78 -25.20
N CYS A 456 -15.13 -9.86 -24.79
CA CYS A 456 -13.72 -9.86 -24.39
C CYS A 456 -12.72 -9.74 -25.55
N GLN A 457 -13.15 -9.90 -26.80
CA GLN A 457 -12.25 -9.78 -27.94
C GLN A 457 -11.69 -8.34 -28.08
N PRO A 458 -10.52 -8.17 -28.72
CA PRO A 458 -10.01 -6.85 -29.06
C PRO A 458 -11.02 -6.02 -29.86
N LYS A 459 -10.96 -4.70 -29.74
CA LYS A 459 -11.85 -3.78 -30.49
C LYS A 459 -11.76 -3.99 -32.00
N ALA A 460 -10.57 -4.34 -32.51
CA ALA A 460 -10.35 -4.65 -33.92
C ALA A 460 -11.13 -5.90 -34.39
N ALA A 461 -11.42 -6.83 -33.48
CA ALA A 461 -12.18 -8.06 -33.75
C ALA A 461 -13.68 -7.93 -33.39
N GLY A 462 -14.17 -6.70 -33.15
CA GLY A 462 -15.58 -6.42 -32.84
C GLY A 462 -15.96 -6.50 -31.36
N GLY A 463 -15.00 -6.79 -30.47
CA GLY A 463 -15.23 -6.81 -29.02
C GLY A 463 -15.05 -5.44 -28.34
N ILE A 464 -15.14 -5.42 -27.01
CA ILE A 464 -14.96 -4.21 -26.18
C ILE A 464 -13.52 -4.13 -25.63
N GLY A 465 -12.74 -5.22 -25.74
CA GLY A 465 -11.37 -5.32 -25.23
C GLY A 465 -11.28 -5.62 -23.73
N LEU A 466 -12.30 -6.26 -23.16
CA LEU A 466 -12.26 -6.73 -21.77
C LEU A 466 -11.41 -8.00 -21.68
N LYS A 467 -10.51 -8.10 -20.71
CA LYS A 467 -9.69 -9.31 -20.53
C LYS A 467 -10.55 -10.48 -20.02
N ARG A 468 -10.39 -11.66 -20.60
CA ARG A 468 -10.95 -12.91 -20.04
C ARG A 468 -10.23 -13.21 -18.72
N ILE A 469 -10.98 -13.34 -17.64
CA ILE A 469 -10.38 -13.41 -16.30
C ILE A 469 -9.58 -14.70 -16.13
N ALA A 470 -10.10 -15.83 -16.63
CA ALA A 470 -9.42 -17.12 -16.53
C ALA A 470 -8.05 -17.12 -17.25
N GLU A 471 -8.02 -16.64 -18.50
CA GLU A 471 -6.78 -16.56 -19.28
C GLU A 471 -5.81 -15.54 -18.68
N TRP A 472 -6.31 -14.38 -18.27
CA TRP A 472 -5.49 -13.35 -17.63
C TRP A 472 -4.90 -13.83 -16.30
N ASN A 473 -5.64 -14.59 -15.50
CA ASN A 473 -5.14 -15.12 -14.24
C ASN A 473 -4.00 -16.13 -14.47
N ILE A 474 -4.13 -17.03 -15.45
CA ILE A 474 -3.04 -17.94 -15.83
C ILE A 474 -1.83 -17.14 -16.34
N ALA A 475 -2.04 -16.23 -17.28
CA ALA A 475 -0.97 -15.39 -17.83
C ALA A 475 -0.27 -14.54 -16.76
N ALA A 476 -1.00 -14.02 -15.78
CA ALA A 476 -0.46 -13.25 -14.68
C ALA A 476 0.41 -14.09 -13.73
N MET A 477 0.16 -15.39 -13.63
CA MET A 477 0.99 -16.33 -12.86
C MET A 477 2.26 -16.75 -13.60
N THR A 478 2.29 -16.66 -14.94
CA THR A 478 3.46 -17.02 -15.76
C THR A 478 4.72 -16.24 -15.40
N LYS A 479 4.58 -15.00 -14.88
CA LYS A 479 5.73 -14.22 -14.37
C LYS A 479 6.50 -14.97 -13.27
N TYR A 480 5.82 -15.76 -12.44
CA TYR A 480 6.46 -16.54 -11.38
C TYR A 480 7.18 -17.76 -11.94
N VAL A 481 6.61 -18.40 -12.96
CA VAL A 481 7.27 -19.49 -13.70
C VAL A 481 8.59 -18.99 -14.26
N TRP A 482 8.56 -17.82 -14.92
CA TRP A 482 9.76 -17.17 -15.45
C TRP A 482 10.79 -16.85 -14.36
N ALA A 483 10.35 -16.29 -13.24
CA ALA A 483 11.23 -15.94 -12.13
C ALA A 483 11.88 -17.18 -11.47
N ILE A 484 11.11 -18.27 -11.32
CA ILE A 484 11.62 -19.55 -10.81
C ILE A 484 12.65 -20.14 -11.78
N ALA A 485 12.32 -20.19 -13.08
CA ALA A 485 13.19 -20.76 -14.11
C ALA A 485 14.53 -20.02 -14.20
N ASN A 486 14.50 -18.68 -14.09
CA ASN A 486 15.70 -17.85 -14.13
C ASN A 486 16.41 -17.68 -12.79
N LYS A 487 15.92 -18.35 -11.72
CA LYS A 487 16.51 -18.28 -10.37
C LYS A 487 16.72 -16.83 -9.89
N GLU A 488 15.72 -15.97 -10.10
CA GLU A 488 15.81 -14.56 -9.67
C GLU A 488 16.11 -14.46 -8.17
N ASP A 489 16.91 -13.46 -7.77
CA ASP A 489 17.33 -13.26 -6.39
C ASP A 489 16.18 -12.72 -5.52
N ASN A 490 15.28 -13.62 -5.11
CA ASN A 490 14.13 -13.32 -4.27
C ASN A 490 13.95 -14.42 -3.21
N LEU A 491 13.50 -14.03 -2.02
CA LEU A 491 13.35 -14.93 -0.88
C LEU A 491 12.43 -16.12 -1.17
N TRP A 492 11.28 -15.89 -1.78
CA TRP A 492 10.32 -16.97 -2.07
C TRP A 492 10.84 -17.92 -3.17
N ILE A 493 11.67 -17.41 -4.09
CA ILE A 493 12.31 -18.22 -5.15
C ILE A 493 13.40 -19.10 -4.53
N LYS A 494 14.25 -18.52 -3.69
CA LYS A 494 15.22 -19.28 -2.88
C LYS A 494 14.53 -20.38 -2.08
N TRP A 495 13.39 -20.08 -1.47
CA TRP A 495 12.61 -21.04 -0.71
C TRP A 495 12.04 -22.17 -1.57
N ILE A 496 11.47 -21.87 -2.74
CA ILE A 496 10.99 -22.91 -3.66
C ILE A 496 12.12 -23.81 -4.15
N HIS A 497 13.26 -23.22 -4.51
CA HIS A 497 14.43 -23.97 -4.98
C HIS A 497 15.01 -24.86 -3.89
N CYS A 498 15.05 -24.37 -2.66
CA CYS A 498 15.52 -25.10 -1.49
C CYS A 498 14.58 -26.26 -1.10
N VAL A 499 13.27 -26.00 -1.05
CA VAL A 499 12.30 -26.95 -0.49
C VAL A 499 11.78 -27.95 -1.51
N TYR A 500 11.49 -27.50 -2.73
CA TYR A 500 10.82 -28.31 -3.76
C TYR A 500 11.76 -28.73 -4.89
N ILE A 501 12.38 -27.76 -5.57
CA ILE A 501 13.14 -28.06 -6.80
C ILE A 501 14.47 -28.76 -6.51
N LYS A 502 15.11 -28.45 -5.38
CA LYS A 502 16.33 -29.10 -4.88
C LYS A 502 17.46 -29.24 -5.91
N GLY A 503 17.62 -28.22 -6.75
CA GLY A 503 18.66 -28.15 -7.78
C GLY A 503 18.28 -28.74 -9.13
N GLU A 504 17.10 -29.33 -9.28
CA GLU A 504 16.58 -29.77 -10.58
C GLU A 504 16.32 -28.60 -11.54
N ASP A 505 16.30 -28.89 -12.84
CA ASP A 505 15.93 -27.90 -13.85
C ASP A 505 14.41 -27.75 -13.92
N TRP A 506 13.93 -26.50 -13.89
CA TRP A 506 12.51 -26.20 -13.84
C TRP A 506 11.70 -26.83 -14.99
N TRP A 507 12.27 -26.91 -16.20
CA TRP A 507 11.55 -27.40 -17.38
C TRP A 507 11.40 -28.92 -17.39
N THR A 508 12.20 -29.61 -16.58
CA THR A 508 12.17 -31.07 -16.42
C THR A 508 11.60 -31.51 -15.07
N TYR A 509 11.51 -30.59 -14.11
CA TYR A 509 11.01 -30.83 -12.77
C TYR A 509 9.57 -31.35 -12.77
N GLN A 510 9.34 -32.48 -12.11
CA GLN A 510 8.01 -33.03 -11.88
C GLN A 510 7.66 -32.92 -10.40
N ALA A 511 6.66 -32.09 -10.09
CA ALA A 511 6.22 -31.90 -8.72
C ALA A 511 5.66 -33.21 -8.13
N PRO A 512 6.11 -33.65 -6.94
CA PRO A 512 5.59 -34.86 -6.33
C PRO A 512 4.10 -34.70 -5.99
N PRO A 513 3.30 -35.79 -6.00
CA PRO A 513 1.85 -35.73 -5.73
C PRO A 513 1.50 -35.12 -4.37
N GLN A 514 2.43 -35.17 -3.41
CA GLN A 514 2.31 -34.65 -2.05
C GLN A 514 2.76 -33.19 -1.91
N ALA A 515 3.15 -32.52 -3.01
CA ALA A 515 3.57 -31.11 -3.00
C ALA A 515 2.39 -30.11 -2.90
N SER A 516 1.15 -30.59 -2.79
CA SER A 516 -0.08 -29.77 -2.78
C SER A 516 -0.47 -29.23 -1.41
#